data_AF-A0A1B6PF82-F1
#
_entry.id   AF-A0A1B6PF82-F1
#
_cell.length_a   1.000
_cell.length_b   1.000
_cell.length_c   1.000
_cell.angle_alpha   90.00
_cell.angle_beta   90.00
_cell.angle_gamma   90.00
#
_symmetry.space_group_name_H-M   'P 1'
#
loop_
_entity.id
_entity.type
_entity.pdbx_description
1 polymer ?
#
loop_
_entity_poly.entity_id
_entity_poly.type
_entity_poly.pdbx_seq_one_letter_code
_entity_poly.pdbx_strand_id
1 'polypeptide(L)'
;MVVVATLVALTLLSTAALQAQPPWPICETSSGNYTKNSTYKANIEYLASFLPQYASSNPNYLFASGSSGISPDVIYAIALCRGDTNASSCATCVAAAIQAAGEVCPLVKTVTIYDDPCIVRFSEQGFPIRPPYDTGMTITWNYENLSAAVAPSFEAATARLVNATVEYAAADQTTRRFGTGEAPFDDEEFPKIYSLAQCTPDMTADQCRSCLWYIIGRFTKEFFAGKKGGRVLGVRCNYRFETYPFFYGRPLLQLQPPNGPSPAPASQATGEGITDNRSKVVAIAVPTIAAVLITFIACWYCLWRRRRLAAKALQLKSTTPDDIESIGSLLLDLSTLRVATGDFSEHKRLGEGGFGVVYKGDLPDGQEIAVKRLAQTSRQGIEELKTELLLVAKLNHNNLVRLIGVCLEENEKILAYEYMPNRSLDTILFDAEKAKELDWAQRFKIISGIARGLQYLHEDSQLKIVHRDLKASNVLLDSAYNPKISDFGLAKIFGRDQSHVVTNRIAGTYGYMSPEYAMRGQCSMKSDVFSFGVLVLEIVTGRRNYVSYNSEQDVDLINLRSSRGEETMSPTTVSKMLIL
;
A
#
# COMPACT_ATOMS: atom_id res chain seq x y z
N MET A 1 -35.74 2.36 -18.13
CA MET A 1 -35.37 1.11 -17.40
C MET A 1 -34.73 0.00 -18.27
N VAL A 2 -34.59 0.15 -19.60
CA VAL A 2 -33.89 -0.85 -20.44
C VAL A 2 -32.45 -0.45 -20.79
N VAL A 3 -32.10 0.85 -20.72
CA VAL A 3 -30.74 1.36 -20.97
C VAL A 3 -29.77 1.13 -19.78
N VAL A 4 -30.31 0.89 -18.58
CA VAL A 4 -29.50 0.66 -17.36
C VAL A 4 -28.98 -0.78 -17.28
N ALA A 5 -29.62 -1.73 -17.98
CA ALA A 5 -29.24 -3.14 -17.93
C ALA A 5 -28.06 -3.49 -18.87
N THR A 6 -27.86 -2.74 -19.95
CA THR A 6 -26.79 -2.99 -20.93
C THR A 6 -25.43 -2.46 -20.49
N LEU A 7 -25.38 -1.43 -19.62
CA LEU A 7 -24.12 -0.89 -19.07
C LEU A 7 -23.50 -1.77 -17.96
N VAL A 8 -24.30 -2.61 -17.29
CA VAL A 8 -23.81 -3.54 -16.26
C VAL A 8 -23.11 -4.78 -16.86
N ALA A 9 -23.37 -5.09 -18.14
CA ALA A 9 -22.75 -6.22 -18.83
C ALA A 9 -21.34 -5.90 -19.38
N LEU A 10 -21.04 -4.63 -19.65
CA LEU A 10 -19.72 -4.21 -20.17
C LEU A 10 -18.68 -3.94 -19.07
N THR A 11 -19.05 -3.95 -17.79
CA THR A 11 -18.13 -3.72 -16.67
C THR A 11 -17.47 -4.99 -16.11
N LEU A 12 -17.77 -6.17 -16.65
CA LEU A 12 -17.23 -7.46 -16.18
C LEU A 12 -15.96 -7.93 -16.93
N LEU A 13 -15.36 -7.08 -17.74
CA LEU A 13 -14.04 -7.29 -18.34
C LEU A 13 -13.11 -6.14 -17.96
N SER A 14 -12.86 -5.98 -16.66
CA SER A 14 -11.66 -5.29 -16.21
C SER A 14 -10.93 -6.23 -15.26
N THR A 15 -9.83 -6.76 -15.78
CA THR A 15 -8.88 -7.61 -15.09
C THR A 15 -8.56 -7.02 -13.72
N ALA A 16 -8.54 -7.89 -12.71
CA ALA A 16 -8.10 -7.54 -11.37
C ALA A 16 -6.63 -7.09 -11.40
N ALA A 17 -6.41 -5.78 -11.49
CA ALA A 17 -5.12 -5.18 -11.16
C ALA A 17 -5.14 -4.87 -9.66
N LEU A 18 -4.32 -5.60 -8.90
CA LEU A 18 -3.99 -5.27 -7.51
C LEU A 18 -3.31 -3.88 -7.50
N GLN A 19 -3.75 -2.98 -6.62
CA GLN A 19 -3.08 -1.70 -6.41
C GLN A 19 -1.64 -1.93 -5.91
N ALA A 20 -0.67 -1.32 -6.59
CA ALA A 20 0.74 -1.33 -6.21
C ALA A 20 0.94 -0.64 -4.85
N GLN A 21 1.78 -1.23 -4.00
CA GLN A 21 2.28 -0.62 -2.77
C GLN A 21 3.20 0.56 -3.14
N PRO A 22 3.30 1.64 -2.35
CA PRO A 22 4.25 2.70 -2.63
C PRO A 22 5.71 2.19 -2.52
N PRO A 23 6.63 2.69 -3.36
CA PRO A 23 8.01 2.22 -3.42
C PRO A 23 8.78 2.47 -2.11
N TRP A 24 9.59 1.50 -1.68
CA TRP A 24 10.45 1.58 -0.49
C TRP A 24 11.86 2.09 -0.86
N PRO A 25 12.24 3.31 -0.44
CA PRO A 25 13.54 3.89 -0.74
C PRO A 25 14.62 3.51 0.28
N ILE A 26 15.84 3.32 -0.20
CA ILE A 26 17.08 3.20 0.58
C ILE A 26 18.05 4.25 0.05
N CYS A 27 18.31 5.26 0.87
CA CYS A 27 19.30 6.31 0.59
C CYS A 27 20.60 5.97 1.32
N GLU A 28 21.66 5.61 0.59
CA GLU A 28 22.93 5.20 1.19
C GLU A 28 23.81 6.42 1.47
N THR A 29 23.54 7.12 2.58
CA THR A 29 24.20 8.39 2.97
C THR A 29 25.71 8.28 3.10
N SER A 30 26.23 7.09 3.43
CA SER A 30 27.67 6.79 3.47
C SER A 30 28.37 6.90 2.11
N SER A 31 27.64 6.84 1.00
CA SER A 31 28.18 7.12 -0.35
C SER A 31 28.47 8.61 -0.57
N GLY A 32 27.99 9.48 0.33
CA GLY A 32 28.13 10.92 0.22
C GLY A 32 27.11 11.55 -0.73
N ASN A 33 27.21 12.87 -0.86
CA ASN A 33 26.27 13.68 -1.63
C ASN A 33 26.91 14.27 -2.88
N TYR A 34 26.09 14.49 -3.90
CA TYR A 34 26.45 15.28 -5.08
C TYR A 34 25.73 16.64 -5.07
N THR A 35 26.15 17.60 -5.89
CA THR A 35 25.54 18.94 -5.92
C THR A 35 24.50 19.06 -7.04
N LYS A 36 23.53 19.97 -6.89
CA LYS A 36 22.38 20.13 -7.82
C LYS A 36 22.76 20.42 -9.28
N ASN A 37 23.98 20.90 -9.55
CA ASN A 37 24.48 21.24 -10.88
C ASN A 37 25.78 20.49 -11.22
N SER A 38 26.03 19.32 -10.61
CA SER A 38 27.22 18.53 -10.87
C SER A 38 27.10 17.68 -12.14
N THR A 39 28.26 17.29 -12.69
CA THR A 39 28.38 16.25 -13.72
C THR A 39 27.74 14.94 -13.25
N TYR A 40 27.93 14.56 -11.98
CA TYR A 40 27.28 13.39 -11.37
C TYR A 40 25.76 13.39 -11.57
N LYS A 41 25.10 14.53 -11.33
CA LYS A 41 23.65 14.65 -11.50
C LYS A 41 23.25 14.53 -12.97
N ALA A 42 23.97 15.18 -13.88
CA ALA A 42 23.71 15.06 -15.31
C ALA A 42 23.85 13.61 -15.80
N ASN A 43 24.79 12.85 -15.24
CA ASN A 43 24.95 11.43 -15.54
C ASN A 43 23.79 10.56 -15.02
N ILE A 44 23.24 10.89 -13.84
CA ILE A 44 21.99 10.27 -13.34
C ILE A 44 20.82 10.59 -14.28
N GLU A 45 20.62 11.86 -14.61
CA GLU A 45 19.51 12.31 -15.48
C GLU A 45 19.57 11.66 -16.87
N TYR A 46 20.78 11.50 -17.41
CA TYR A 46 21.02 10.77 -18.66
C TYR A 46 20.53 9.32 -18.55
N LEU A 47 21.00 8.56 -17.55
CA LEU A 47 20.58 7.16 -17.36
C LEU A 47 19.08 7.04 -17.06
N ALA A 48 18.55 7.94 -16.24
CA ALA A 48 17.14 8.02 -15.88
C ALA A 48 16.21 8.17 -17.10
N SER A 49 16.66 8.88 -18.14
CA SER A 49 15.86 9.11 -19.34
C SER A 49 15.68 7.87 -20.23
N PHE A 50 16.60 6.89 -20.18
CA PHE A 50 16.54 5.68 -21.03
C PHE A 50 16.11 4.41 -20.29
N LEU A 51 16.36 4.32 -18.98
CA LEU A 51 16.09 3.11 -18.18
C LEU A 51 14.66 2.56 -18.33
N PRO A 52 13.58 3.36 -18.25
CA PRO A 52 12.22 2.85 -18.41
C PRO A 52 11.98 2.17 -19.77
N GLN A 53 12.50 2.78 -20.84
CA GLN A 53 12.32 2.26 -22.20
C GLN A 53 13.19 1.02 -22.42
N TYR A 54 14.41 1.00 -21.89
CA TYR A 54 15.32 -0.13 -22.06
C TYR A 54 14.84 -1.33 -21.26
N ALA A 55 14.37 -1.12 -20.03
CA ALA A 55 13.83 -2.19 -19.20
C ALA A 55 12.58 -2.82 -19.83
N SER A 56 11.75 -2.04 -20.53
CA SER A 56 10.55 -2.52 -21.21
C SER A 56 10.75 -2.94 -22.66
N SER A 57 11.93 -2.72 -23.24
CA SER A 57 12.21 -2.95 -24.66
C SER A 57 12.03 -4.41 -25.09
N ASN A 58 12.34 -5.35 -24.20
CA ASN A 58 12.19 -6.76 -24.45
C ASN A 58 11.30 -7.41 -23.38
N PRO A 59 10.10 -7.89 -23.76
CA PRO A 59 9.17 -8.50 -22.81
C PRO A 59 9.73 -9.78 -22.19
N ASN A 60 10.77 -10.41 -22.73
CA ASN A 60 11.37 -11.61 -22.16
C ASN A 60 12.45 -11.33 -21.09
N TYR A 61 12.87 -10.08 -20.92
CA TYR A 61 13.92 -9.71 -19.95
C TYR A 61 13.37 -8.80 -18.86
N LEU A 62 12.57 -7.78 -19.22
CA LEU A 62 12.04 -6.80 -18.27
C LEU A 62 13.13 -6.21 -17.33
N PHE A 63 14.28 -5.90 -17.92
CA PHE A 63 15.52 -5.56 -17.22
C PHE A 63 16.37 -4.60 -18.05
N ALA A 64 17.04 -3.67 -17.38
CA ALA A 64 18.07 -2.83 -17.98
C ALA A 64 19.19 -2.54 -16.98
N SER A 65 20.41 -2.38 -17.51
CA SER A 65 21.54 -1.86 -16.76
C SER A 65 22.39 -0.98 -17.66
N GLY A 66 23.07 0.01 -17.08
CA GLY A 66 23.94 0.89 -17.83
C GLY A 66 24.88 1.68 -16.93
N SER A 67 25.79 2.42 -17.57
CA SER A 67 26.69 3.34 -16.89
C SER A 67 26.87 4.63 -17.68
N SER A 68 27.13 5.72 -16.98
CA SER A 68 27.40 7.03 -17.59
C SER A 68 28.51 7.76 -16.82
N GLY A 69 29.32 8.53 -17.53
CA GLY A 69 30.44 9.28 -16.97
C GLY A 69 31.73 8.48 -16.74
N ILE A 70 32.72 9.14 -16.14
CA ILE A 70 34.01 8.59 -15.74
C ILE A 70 34.32 9.02 -14.30
N SER A 71 35.20 8.30 -13.60
CA SER A 71 35.61 8.65 -12.23
C SER A 71 36.11 10.09 -12.14
N PRO A 72 35.68 10.90 -11.14
CA PRO A 72 34.88 10.51 -9.97
C PRO A 72 33.34 10.60 -10.15
N ASP A 73 32.86 10.98 -11.35
CA ASP A 73 31.45 11.21 -11.65
C ASP A 73 30.74 10.02 -12.34
N VAL A 74 31.33 8.83 -12.30
CA VAL A 74 30.74 7.62 -12.91
C VAL A 74 29.51 7.17 -12.13
N ILE A 75 28.46 6.82 -12.86
CA ILE A 75 27.20 6.25 -12.34
C ILE A 75 26.95 4.92 -12.98
N TYR A 76 26.52 3.95 -12.18
CA TYR A 76 25.93 2.71 -12.63
C TYR A 76 24.46 2.70 -12.24
N ALA A 77 23.62 2.22 -13.16
CA ALA A 77 22.19 2.05 -12.91
C ALA A 77 21.71 0.66 -13.31
N ILE A 78 20.72 0.18 -12.58
CA ILE A 78 20.06 -1.10 -12.83
C ILE A 78 18.57 -0.96 -12.54
N ALA A 79 17.75 -1.56 -13.39
CA ALA A 79 16.30 -1.64 -13.27
C ALA A 79 15.86 -3.08 -13.53
N LEU A 80 15.16 -3.69 -12.58
CA LEU A 80 14.64 -5.05 -12.66
C LEU A 80 13.14 -5.03 -12.37
N CYS A 81 12.30 -5.39 -13.33
CA CYS A 81 10.88 -5.55 -13.10
C CYS A 81 10.54 -7.00 -12.74
N ARG A 82 9.46 -7.19 -11.98
CA ARG A 82 9.03 -8.52 -11.57
C ARG A 82 8.57 -9.35 -12.76
N GLY A 83 8.97 -10.62 -12.81
CA GLY A 83 8.75 -11.47 -13.97
C GLY A 83 7.30 -11.85 -14.27
N ASP A 84 6.32 -11.47 -13.46
CA ASP A 84 4.87 -11.59 -13.69
C ASP A 84 4.24 -10.29 -14.22
N THR A 85 5.03 -9.25 -14.49
CA THR A 85 4.58 -7.98 -15.06
C THR A 85 4.66 -7.98 -16.60
N ASN A 86 4.07 -6.95 -17.24
CA ASN A 86 4.19 -6.72 -18.68
C ASN A 86 5.09 -5.51 -18.97
N ALA A 87 5.54 -5.36 -20.22
CA ALA A 87 6.46 -4.30 -20.64
C ALA A 87 5.96 -2.88 -20.32
N SER A 88 4.68 -2.59 -20.53
CA SER A 88 4.11 -1.27 -20.22
C SER A 88 4.12 -0.99 -18.72
N SER A 89 3.70 -1.95 -17.90
CA SER A 89 3.73 -1.83 -16.43
C SER A 89 5.17 -1.71 -15.91
N CYS A 90 6.13 -2.40 -16.53
CA CYS A 90 7.54 -2.29 -16.21
C CYS A 90 8.07 -0.86 -16.49
N ALA A 91 7.80 -0.31 -17.67
CA ALA A 91 8.20 1.06 -18.01
C ALA A 91 7.64 2.08 -17.01
N THR A 92 6.34 1.99 -16.71
CA THR A 92 5.66 2.89 -15.77
C THR A 92 6.26 2.76 -14.36
N CYS A 93 6.50 1.54 -13.89
CA CYS A 93 7.09 1.32 -12.56
C CYS A 93 8.50 1.90 -12.47
N VAL A 94 9.36 1.63 -13.47
CA VAL A 94 10.75 2.14 -13.47
C VAL A 94 10.77 3.66 -13.52
N ALA A 95 9.90 4.29 -14.33
CA ALA A 95 9.78 5.74 -14.37
C ALA A 95 9.33 6.34 -13.03
N ALA A 96 8.32 5.75 -12.39
CA ALA A 96 7.84 6.18 -11.08
C ALA A 96 8.90 5.99 -9.98
N ALA A 97 9.63 4.87 -9.99
CA ALA A 97 10.72 4.62 -9.06
C ALA A 97 11.87 5.62 -9.23
N ILE A 98 12.23 5.99 -10.46
CA ILE A 98 13.24 7.02 -10.75
C ILE A 98 12.79 8.39 -10.23
N GLN A 99 11.51 8.75 -10.44
CA GLN A 99 10.97 9.99 -9.91
C GLN A 99 11.02 9.99 -8.37
N ALA A 100 10.57 8.91 -7.74
CA ALA A 100 10.60 8.74 -6.29
C ALA A 100 12.04 8.81 -5.73
N ALA A 101 13.04 8.29 -6.45
CA ALA A 101 14.44 8.41 -6.06
C ALA A 101 14.88 9.88 -5.95
N GLY A 102 14.49 10.72 -6.91
CA GLY A 102 14.82 12.14 -6.91
C GLY A 102 14.10 12.95 -5.81
N GLU A 103 12.89 12.53 -5.44
CA GLU A 103 12.07 13.18 -4.40
C GLU A 103 12.47 12.77 -2.99
N VAL A 104 12.70 11.46 -2.75
CA VAL A 104 12.88 10.90 -1.41
C VAL A 104 14.36 10.81 -1.00
N CYS A 105 15.28 10.62 -1.95
CA CYS A 105 16.71 10.59 -1.70
C CYS A 105 17.43 11.73 -2.44
N PRO A 106 17.08 13.01 -2.20
CA PRO A 106 17.63 14.12 -2.96
C PRO A 106 19.14 14.22 -2.74
N LEU A 107 19.89 14.28 -3.84
CA LEU A 107 21.34 14.53 -3.86
C LEU A 107 22.23 13.44 -3.22
N VAL A 108 21.69 12.25 -2.94
CA VAL A 108 22.46 11.11 -2.43
C VAL A 108 23.04 10.29 -3.58
N LYS A 109 24.34 9.97 -3.53
CA LYS A 109 25.04 9.30 -4.64
C LYS A 109 24.52 7.89 -4.94
N THR A 110 24.21 7.11 -3.90
CA THR A 110 23.73 5.74 -4.04
C THR A 110 22.32 5.59 -3.48
N VAL A 111 21.39 5.18 -4.34
CA VAL A 111 19.96 5.10 -4.03
C VAL A 111 19.39 3.80 -4.57
N THR A 112 18.52 3.14 -3.80
CA THR A 112 17.73 2.00 -4.26
C THR A 112 16.26 2.19 -3.94
N ILE A 113 15.41 1.94 -4.92
CA ILE A 113 13.97 2.00 -4.79
C ILE A 113 13.42 0.61 -5.02
N TYR A 114 12.83 0.03 -3.97
CA TYR A 114 12.13 -1.25 -4.02
C TYR A 114 10.63 -1.00 -4.14
N ASP A 115 10.13 -0.98 -5.37
CA ASP A 115 8.70 -1.12 -5.60
C ASP A 115 8.36 -2.61 -5.78
N ASP A 116 7.17 -3.03 -5.40
CA ASP A 116 6.77 -4.44 -5.51
C ASP A 116 6.80 -4.96 -6.97
N PRO A 117 6.44 -4.14 -7.99
CA PRO A 117 6.58 -4.51 -9.41
C PRO A 117 7.97 -4.26 -10.00
N CYS A 118 8.85 -3.45 -9.41
CA CYS A 118 10.19 -3.19 -9.94
C CYS A 118 11.19 -2.62 -8.92
N ILE A 119 12.47 -2.86 -9.18
CA ILE A 119 13.60 -2.39 -8.39
C ILE A 119 14.45 -1.47 -9.25
N VAL A 120 14.82 -0.29 -8.75
CA VAL A 120 15.75 0.62 -9.42
C VAL A 120 16.88 0.99 -8.47
N ARG A 121 18.14 0.87 -8.90
CA ARG A 121 19.30 1.33 -8.13
C ARG A 121 20.24 2.18 -8.98
N PHE A 122 20.69 3.28 -8.39
CA PHE A 122 21.81 4.12 -8.85
C PHE A 122 22.96 4.00 -7.85
N SER A 123 24.20 3.95 -8.31
CA SER A 123 25.38 3.77 -7.46
C SER A 123 26.65 4.27 -8.17
N GLU A 124 27.61 4.79 -7.41
CA GLU A 124 28.96 5.09 -7.92
C GLU A 124 29.80 3.83 -8.14
N GLN A 125 29.37 2.70 -7.56
CA GLN A 125 29.97 1.39 -7.74
C GLN A 125 29.13 0.55 -8.70
N GLY A 126 29.79 -0.19 -9.59
CA GLY A 126 29.13 -1.15 -10.47
C GLY A 126 28.50 -2.31 -9.70
N PHE A 127 27.67 -3.10 -10.41
CA PHE A 127 26.96 -4.23 -9.83
C PHE A 127 27.58 -5.55 -10.32
N PRO A 128 28.66 -6.06 -9.70
CA PRO A 128 29.36 -7.24 -10.21
C PRO A 128 28.52 -8.52 -10.05
N ILE A 129 28.54 -9.41 -11.06
CA ILE A 129 27.90 -10.74 -11.00
C ILE A 129 28.85 -11.74 -10.31
N ARG A 130 29.24 -11.46 -9.07
CA ARG A 130 30.08 -12.33 -8.22
C ARG A 130 29.84 -12.08 -6.74
N PRO A 131 30.11 -13.04 -5.84
CA PRO A 131 29.90 -12.88 -4.41
C PRO A 131 30.76 -11.74 -3.81
N PRO A 132 30.25 -11.01 -2.79
CA PRO A 132 28.85 -10.98 -2.38
C PRO A 132 28.02 -10.33 -3.49
N TYR A 133 27.01 -11.06 -4.00
CA TYR A 133 26.28 -10.71 -5.24
C TYR A 133 25.40 -9.47 -5.09
N ASP A 134 25.20 -8.97 -3.87
CA ASP A 134 24.23 -7.93 -3.58
C ASP A 134 24.73 -6.98 -2.47
N THR A 135 24.95 -5.71 -2.85
CA THR A 135 25.09 -4.57 -1.94
C THR A 135 23.78 -3.79 -1.92
N GLY A 136 23.36 -3.30 -0.76
CA GLY A 136 22.11 -2.56 -0.61
C GLY A 136 20.84 -3.40 -0.43
N MET A 137 20.95 -4.67 0.00
CA MET A 137 19.80 -5.53 0.29
C MET A 137 18.98 -5.03 1.48
N THR A 138 17.69 -5.33 1.47
CA THR A 138 16.83 -5.24 2.65
C THR A 138 16.07 -6.54 2.89
N ILE A 139 15.67 -6.78 4.14
CA ILE A 139 15.02 -8.02 4.58
C ILE A 139 13.75 -7.64 5.32
N THR A 140 12.66 -8.33 5.02
CA THR A 140 11.37 -8.14 5.67
C THR A 140 10.77 -9.49 5.99
N TRP A 141 10.02 -9.59 7.07
CA TRP A 141 9.35 -10.83 7.46
C TRP A 141 8.03 -10.54 8.12
N ASN A 142 7.17 -11.55 8.14
CA ASN A 142 5.95 -11.50 8.91
C ASN A 142 6.30 -11.54 10.41
N TYR A 143 5.79 -10.59 11.19
CA TYR A 143 6.08 -10.50 12.63
C TYR A 143 5.20 -11.42 13.49
N GLU A 144 4.26 -12.12 12.87
CA GLU A 144 3.54 -13.23 13.50
C GLU A 144 4.36 -14.50 13.37
N ASN A 145 4.65 -15.09 14.53
CA ASN A 145 5.28 -16.39 14.58
C ASN A 145 4.21 -17.47 14.40
N LEU A 146 4.60 -18.56 13.76
CA LEU A 146 3.88 -19.82 13.79
C LEU A 146 3.84 -20.35 15.22
N SER A 147 2.80 -21.12 15.53
CA SER A 147 2.77 -21.88 16.78
C SER A 147 3.97 -22.84 16.81
N ALA A 148 4.52 -23.09 18.01
CA ALA A 148 5.68 -23.98 18.16
C ALA A 148 5.43 -25.41 17.63
N ALA A 149 4.17 -25.84 17.59
CA ALA A 149 3.77 -27.14 17.05
C ALA A 149 3.81 -27.20 15.51
N VAL A 150 3.49 -26.10 14.83
CA VAL A 150 3.40 -26.02 13.36
C VAL A 150 4.70 -25.55 12.72
N ALA A 151 5.52 -24.78 13.45
CA ALA A 151 6.75 -24.17 12.92
C ALA A 151 7.69 -25.18 12.22
N PRO A 152 8.01 -26.37 12.77
CA PRO A 152 8.95 -27.28 12.12
C PRO A 152 8.45 -27.85 10.78
N SER A 153 7.16 -28.22 10.70
CA SER A 153 6.58 -28.76 9.47
C SER A 153 6.41 -27.68 8.40
N PHE A 154 6.05 -26.46 8.82
CA PHE A 154 5.97 -25.30 7.93
C PHE A 154 7.33 -24.91 7.37
N GLU A 155 8.37 -24.85 8.20
CA GLU A 155 9.74 -24.56 7.77
C GLU A 155 10.25 -25.59 6.75
N ALA A 156 9.98 -26.88 6.98
CA ALA A 156 10.34 -27.94 6.05
C ALA A 156 9.58 -27.81 4.70
N ALA A 157 8.28 -27.51 4.75
CA ALA A 157 7.47 -27.30 3.55
C ALA A 157 7.93 -26.04 2.77
N THR A 158 8.23 -24.96 3.48
CA THR A 158 8.74 -23.70 2.92
C THR A 158 10.10 -23.91 2.29
N ALA A 159 11.04 -24.58 2.96
CA ALA A 159 12.36 -24.88 2.42
C ALA A 159 12.27 -25.71 1.13
N ARG A 160 11.39 -26.72 1.10
CA ARG A 160 11.13 -27.52 -0.11
C ARG A 160 10.59 -26.65 -1.25
N LEU A 161 9.59 -25.81 -0.96
CA LEU A 161 8.96 -24.95 -1.96
C LEU A 161 9.95 -23.90 -2.50
N VAL A 162 10.66 -23.21 -1.62
CA VAL A 162 11.65 -22.19 -1.98
C VAL A 162 12.76 -22.81 -2.83
N ASN A 163 13.33 -23.96 -2.43
CA ASN A 163 14.35 -24.64 -3.22
C ASN A 163 13.86 -24.99 -4.63
N ALA A 164 12.66 -25.54 -4.75
CA ALA A 164 12.10 -25.88 -6.07
C ALA A 164 11.79 -24.62 -6.91
N THR A 165 11.35 -23.53 -6.27
CA THR A 165 11.14 -22.22 -6.93
C THR A 165 12.46 -21.63 -7.43
N VAL A 166 13.54 -21.76 -6.67
CA VAL A 166 14.90 -21.33 -7.05
C VAL A 166 15.41 -22.10 -8.26
N GLU A 167 15.27 -23.42 -8.27
CA GLU A 167 15.67 -24.22 -9.43
C GLU A 167 14.89 -23.85 -10.68
N TYR A 168 13.58 -23.62 -10.54
CA TYR A 168 12.75 -23.15 -11.64
C TYR A 168 13.24 -21.80 -12.17
N ALA A 169 13.43 -20.81 -11.29
CA ALA A 169 13.88 -19.48 -11.67
C ALA A 169 15.28 -19.51 -12.33
N ALA A 170 16.19 -20.33 -11.82
CA ALA A 170 17.53 -20.49 -12.40
C ALA A 170 17.50 -21.21 -13.75
N ALA A 171 16.64 -22.22 -13.92
CA ALA A 171 16.51 -22.99 -15.16
C ALA A 171 15.61 -22.32 -16.23
N ASP A 172 14.96 -21.21 -15.90
CA ASP A 172 14.05 -20.48 -16.77
C ASP A 172 14.69 -20.17 -18.14
N GLN A 173 14.14 -20.80 -19.18
CA GLN A 173 14.58 -20.65 -20.56
C GLN A 173 14.02 -19.38 -21.23
N THR A 174 13.04 -18.72 -20.60
CA THR A 174 12.49 -17.44 -21.08
C THR A 174 13.39 -16.25 -20.76
N THR A 175 14.49 -16.47 -20.02
CA THR A 175 15.51 -15.49 -19.61
C THR A 175 15.07 -14.43 -18.59
N ARG A 176 13.80 -14.42 -18.15
CA ARG A 176 13.34 -13.56 -17.03
C ARG A 176 14.02 -13.92 -15.71
N ARG A 177 14.57 -15.14 -15.61
CA ARG A 177 15.18 -15.71 -14.40
C ARG A 177 14.21 -15.64 -13.23
N PHE A 178 12.96 -16.01 -13.50
CA PHE A 178 11.82 -15.80 -12.60
C PHE A 178 11.05 -17.11 -12.36
N GLY A 179 10.67 -17.35 -11.11
CA GLY A 179 9.89 -18.52 -10.72
C GLY A 179 8.87 -18.18 -9.64
N THR A 180 7.68 -18.77 -9.74
CA THR A 180 6.64 -18.72 -8.71
C THR A 180 6.16 -20.13 -8.40
N GLY A 181 5.87 -20.40 -7.13
CA GLY A 181 5.48 -21.72 -6.67
C GLY A 181 4.35 -21.67 -5.66
N GLU A 182 3.56 -22.75 -5.61
CA GLU A 182 2.70 -23.05 -4.48
C GLU A 182 2.92 -24.49 -3.97
N ALA A 183 2.71 -24.68 -2.67
CA ALA A 183 2.66 -26.00 -2.04
C ALA A 183 1.45 -26.07 -1.10
N PRO A 184 0.72 -27.19 -1.04
CA PRO A 184 -0.30 -27.41 -0.04
C PRO A 184 0.32 -27.50 1.36
N PHE A 185 -0.40 -26.99 2.35
CA PHE A 185 -0.05 -27.08 3.76
C PHE A 185 -1.30 -27.46 4.55
N ASP A 186 -1.21 -28.49 5.39
CA ASP A 186 -2.35 -29.08 6.11
C ASP A 186 -2.66 -28.29 7.39
N ASP A 187 -3.06 -27.03 7.21
CA ASP A 187 -3.40 -26.09 8.28
C ASP A 187 -4.73 -25.39 7.96
N GLU A 188 -5.60 -25.28 8.96
CA GLU A 188 -6.93 -24.69 8.81
C GLU A 188 -6.89 -23.17 8.53
N GLU A 189 -5.86 -22.47 9.00
CA GLU A 189 -5.72 -21.01 8.87
C GLU A 189 -5.08 -20.65 7.52
N PHE A 190 -4.08 -21.42 7.06
CA PHE A 190 -3.41 -21.19 5.77
C PHE A 190 -3.12 -22.51 5.03
N PRO A 191 -4.02 -22.95 4.14
CA PRO A 191 -3.93 -24.27 3.51
C PRO A 191 -2.82 -24.38 2.44
N LYS A 192 -2.09 -23.30 2.17
CA LYS A 192 -1.05 -23.24 1.13
C LYS A 192 0.08 -22.29 1.51
N ILE A 193 1.27 -22.58 0.99
CA ILE A 193 2.46 -21.72 1.02
C ILE A 193 2.75 -21.28 -0.41
N TYR A 194 3.09 -20.02 -0.58
CA TYR A 194 3.43 -19.39 -1.86
C TYR A 194 4.87 -18.93 -1.83
N SER A 195 5.57 -19.04 -2.96
CA SER A 195 6.98 -18.66 -3.09
C SER A 195 7.25 -17.99 -4.42
N LEU A 196 8.22 -17.08 -4.44
CA LEU A 196 8.75 -16.40 -5.61
C LEU A 196 10.26 -16.28 -5.48
N ALA A 197 10.98 -16.53 -6.57
CA ALA A 197 12.41 -16.30 -6.66
C ALA A 197 12.73 -15.61 -8.01
N GLN A 198 13.66 -14.65 -7.99
CA GLN A 198 14.06 -13.94 -9.19
C GLN A 198 15.53 -13.52 -9.16
N CYS A 199 16.18 -13.56 -10.32
CA CYS A 199 17.51 -12.97 -10.55
C CYS A 199 17.46 -11.94 -11.68
N THR A 200 18.54 -11.17 -11.86
CA THR A 200 18.68 -10.34 -13.05
C THR A 200 18.95 -11.20 -14.29
N PRO A 201 18.29 -10.92 -15.43
CA PRO A 201 18.44 -11.68 -16.68
C PRO A 201 19.85 -11.78 -17.28
N ASP A 202 20.75 -10.88 -16.90
CA ASP A 202 22.16 -10.89 -17.32
C ASP A 202 22.99 -12.00 -16.64
N MET A 203 22.40 -12.76 -15.70
CA MET A 203 23.03 -13.90 -15.06
C MET A 203 22.87 -15.22 -15.83
N THR A 204 23.90 -16.06 -15.78
CA THR A 204 23.78 -17.49 -16.15
C THR A 204 22.92 -18.23 -15.12
N ALA A 205 22.46 -19.43 -15.48
CA ALA A 205 21.68 -20.29 -14.58
C ALA A 205 22.45 -20.54 -13.27
N ASP A 206 23.74 -20.87 -13.37
CA ASP A 206 24.58 -21.15 -12.20
C ASP A 206 24.85 -19.90 -11.35
N GLN A 207 25.01 -18.73 -11.96
CA GLN A 207 25.14 -17.46 -11.25
C GLN A 207 23.86 -17.11 -10.49
N CYS A 208 22.70 -17.25 -11.13
CA CYS A 208 21.40 -17.01 -10.50
C CYS A 208 21.18 -17.97 -9.33
N ARG A 209 21.46 -19.25 -9.52
CA ARG A 209 21.34 -20.27 -8.49
C ARG A 209 22.24 -19.97 -7.29
N SER A 210 23.52 -19.69 -7.55
CA SER A 210 24.51 -19.29 -6.55
C SER A 210 24.06 -18.06 -5.75
N CYS A 211 23.53 -17.03 -6.44
CA CYS A 211 23.01 -15.81 -5.81
C CYS A 211 21.84 -16.11 -4.87
N LEU A 212 20.83 -16.82 -5.35
CA LEU A 212 19.63 -17.16 -4.57
C LEU A 212 19.97 -18.01 -3.35
N TRP A 213 20.83 -19.03 -3.50
CA TRP A 213 21.25 -19.84 -2.35
C TRP A 213 22.11 -19.09 -1.35
N TYR A 214 22.93 -18.14 -1.81
CA TYR A 214 23.69 -17.27 -0.92
C TYR A 214 22.74 -16.49 0.00
N ILE A 215 21.72 -15.81 -0.55
CA ILE A 215 20.79 -15.02 0.27
C ILE A 215 19.88 -15.91 1.13
N ILE A 216 19.47 -17.08 0.65
CA ILE A 216 18.69 -18.05 1.44
C ILE A 216 19.52 -18.57 2.61
N GLY A 217 20.75 -19.02 2.35
CA GLY A 217 21.64 -19.57 3.37
C GLY A 217 22.05 -18.54 4.41
N ARG A 218 22.25 -17.28 3.99
CA ARG A 218 22.61 -16.17 4.87
C ARG A 218 21.45 -15.73 5.77
N PHE A 219 20.24 -15.58 5.22
CA PHE A 219 19.17 -14.88 5.94
C PHE A 219 18.04 -15.76 6.47
N THR A 220 17.78 -16.93 5.89
CA THR A 220 16.61 -17.74 6.28
C THR A 220 16.68 -18.17 7.75
N LYS A 221 17.83 -18.68 8.18
CA LYS A 221 18.00 -19.18 9.56
C LYS A 221 17.97 -18.06 10.60
N GLU A 222 18.51 -16.90 10.25
CA GLU A 222 18.64 -15.77 11.18
C GLU A 222 17.33 -14.99 11.33
N PHE A 223 16.61 -14.75 10.22
CA PHE A 223 15.47 -13.84 10.19
C PHE A 223 14.11 -14.53 10.06
N PHE A 224 14.06 -15.74 9.48
CA PHE A 224 12.79 -16.37 9.06
C PHE A 224 12.40 -17.60 9.88
N ALA A 225 13.18 -17.97 10.90
CA ALA A 225 12.83 -19.03 11.83
C ALA A 225 11.47 -18.73 12.51
N GLY A 226 10.54 -19.68 12.41
CA GLY A 226 9.19 -19.61 12.93
C GLY A 226 8.29 -18.56 12.29
N LYS A 227 8.66 -17.94 11.15
CA LYS A 227 7.87 -16.87 10.52
C LYS A 227 6.87 -17.42 9.50
N LYS A 228 5.66 -16.84 9.45
CA LYS A 228 4.65 -17.14 8.42
C LYS A 228 5.02 -16.63 7.02
N GLY A 229 5.94 -15.67 6.91
CA GLY A 229 6.36 -15.07 5.65
C GLY A 229 7.71 -14.37 5.78
N GLY A 230 8.43 -14.30 4.68
CA GLY A 230 9.78 -13.75 4.63
C GLY A 230 10.15 -13.32 3.22
N ARG A 231 10.86 -12.20 3.10
CA ARG A 231 11.28 -11.61 1.84
C ARG A 231 12.68 -11.04 1.98
N VAL A 232 13.57 -11.46 1.09
CA VAL A 232 14.87 -10.83 0.88
C VAL A 232 14.80 -10.05 -0.42
N LEU A 233 15.02 -8.73 -0.32
CA LEU A 233 15.02 -7.79 -1.41
C LEU A 233 16.47 -7.47 -1.79
N GLY A 234 17.05 -8.27 -2.69
CA GLY A 234 18.31 -7.95 -3.35
C GLY A 234 18.11 -7.33 -4.72
N VAL A 235 19.15 -6.64 -5.20
CA VAL A 235 19.15 -5.91 -6.47
C VAL A 235 19.41 -6.87 -7.63
N ARG A 236 20.22 -7.90 -7.37
CA ARG A 236 20.65 -8.93 -8.31
C ARG A 236 19.86 -10.23 -8.16
N CYS A 237 19.53 -10.64 -6.94
CA CYS A 237 18.57 -11.69 -6.71
C CYS A 237 17.68 -11.43 -5.48
N ASN A 238 16.45 -11.90 -5.53
CA ASN A 238 15.48 -11.74 -4.46
C ASN A 238 14.60 -12.99 -4.35
N TYR A 239 14.07 -13.23 -3.15
CA TYR A 239 13.04 -14.25 -2.95
C TYR A 239 12.04 -13.82 -1.89
N ARG A 240 10.85 -14.42 -1.98
CA ARG A 240 9.73 -14.18 -1.06
C ARG A 240 8.94 -15.46 -0.85
N PHE A 241 8.53 -15.71 0.37
CA PHE A 241 7.50 -16.71 0.68
C PHE A 241 6.43 -16.11 1.61
N GLU A 242 5.20 -16.56 1.45
CA GLU A 242 4.03 -16.10 2.22
C GLU A 242 2.99 -17.22 2.34
N THR A 243 2.06 -17.08 3.28
CA THR A 243 0.87 -17.95 3.43
C THR A 243 -0.32 -17.52 2.55
N TYR A 244 -0.16 -16.47 1.73
CA TYR A 244 -1.18 -15.93 0.82
C TYR A 244 -0.60 -15.66 -0.56
N PRO A 245 -1.41 -15.66 -1.64
CA PRO A 245 -0.92 -15.36 -2.98
C PRO A 245 -0.55 -13.87 -3.13
N PHE A 246 0.62 -13.60 -3.72
CA PHE A 246 1.16 -12.23 -3.88
C PHE A 246 1.74 -11.93 -5.27
N PHE A 247 1.59 -12.85 -6.22
CA PHE A 247 2.03 -12.69 -7.61
C PHE A 247 0.86 -12.86 -8.59
N TYR A 248 1.00 -12.32 -9.79
CA TYR A 248 -0.02 -12.38 -10.83
C TYR A 248 0.02 -13.70 -11.60
N GLY A 249 -1.14 -14.15 -12.06
CA GLY A 249 -1.28 -15.37 -12.86
C GLY A 249 -1.31 -16.65 -12.02
N ARG A 250 -1.11 -17.79 -12.70
CA ARG A 250 -1.03 -19.09 -12.04
C ARG A 250 0.42 -19.34 -11.57
N PRO A 251 0.62 -20.01 -10.42
CA PRO A 251 1.96 -20.44 -10.01
C PRO A 251 2.61 -21.28 -11.11
N LEU A 252 3.87 -20.99 -11.41
CA LEU A 252 4.66 -21.71 -12.43
C LEU A 252 5.01 -23.12 -11.97
N LEU A 253 5.11 -23.32 -10.65
CA LEU A 253 5.36 -24.59 -10.00
C LEU A 253 4.24 -24.91 -8.99
N GLN A 254 3.76 -26.15 -9.01
CA GLN A 254 2.84 -26.67 -8.00
C GLN A 254 3.45 -27.93 -7.39
N LEU A 255 3.81 -27.87 -6.12
CA LEU A 255 4.29 -29.05 -5.40
C LEU A 255 3.13 -29.90 -4.91
N GLN A 256 3.25 -31.22 -5.06
CA GLN A 256 2.30 -32.16 -4.49
C GLN A 256 2.62 -32.42 -3.01
N PRO A 257 1.62 -32.87 -2.21
CA PRO A 257 1.87 -33.31 -0.84
C PRO A 257 2.95 -34.40 -0.82
N PRO A 258 3.76 -34.51 0.24
CA PRO A 258 4.82 -35.51 0.35
C PRO A 258 4.37 -36.97 0.16
N ASN A 259 3.06 -37.25 0.24
CA ASN A 259 2.47 -38.59 0.25
C ASN A 259 1.53 -38.90 -0.93
N GLY A 260 1.79 -38.35 -2.13
CA GLY A 260 1.14 -38.82 -3.35
C GLY A 260 1.84 -40.06 -3.92
N PRO A 261 1.13 -41.15 -4.29
CA PRO A 261 1.77 -42.27 -4.97
C PRO A 261 2.31 -41.82 -6.34
N SER A 262 3.54 -42.24 -6.63
CA SER A 262 4.25 -42.00 -7.89
C SER A 262 3.37 -42.36 -9.10
N PRO A 263 3.29 -41.54 -10.16
CA PRO A 263 2.67 -41.97 -11.40
C PRO A 263 3.54 -43.09 -12.01
N ALA A 264 2.92 -44.22 -12.34
CA ALA A 264 3.55 -45.28 -13.11
C ALA A 264 3.87 -44.79 -14.54
N PRO A 265 4.88 -45.38 -15.23
CA PRO A 265 5.31 -44.90 -16.53
C PRO A 265 4.23 -45.14 -17.59
N ALA A 266 4.06 -44.16 -18.49
CA ALA A 266 3.21 -44.28 -19.66
C ALA A 266 3.73 -45.40 -20.57
N SER A 267 2.99 -46.50 -20.66
CA SER A 267 3.19 -47.54 -21.65
C SER A 267 2.58 -47.12 -22.99
N GLN A 268 3.44 -47.11 -24.02
CA GLN A 268 3.09 -47.02 -25.42
C GLN A 268 2.09 -48.12 -25.82
N ALA A 269 1.09 -47.75 -26.61
CA ALA A 269 0.31 -48.71 -27.39
C ALA A 269 0.30 -48.25 -28.86
N THR A 270 1.02 -49.00 -29.68
CA THR A 270 0.99 -49.02 -31.14
C THR A 270 -0.21 -49.83 -31.66
N GLY A 271 -0.77 -49.42 -32.80
CA GLY A 271 -1.29 -50.38 -33.80
C GLY A 271 -2.81 -50.51 -33.98
N GLU A 272 -3.31 -49.79 -34.99
CA GLU A 272 -4.26 -50.19 -36.06
C GLU A 272 -5.63 -50.86 -35.80
N GLY A 273 -6.62 -50.38 -36.57
CA GLY A 273 -7.83 -51.14 -36.90
C GLY A 273 -9.02 -50.27 -37.32
N ILE A 274 -9.07 -49.83 -38.58
CA ILE A 274 -10.28 -49.27 -39.20
C ILE A 274 -11.29 -50.40 -39.42
N THR A 275 -12.52 -50.28 -38.89
CA THR A 275 -13.74 -50.66 -39.62
C THR A 275 -14.92 -49.78 -39.22
N ASP A 276 -15.64 -49.35 -40.26
CA ASP A 276 -16.80 -48.47 -40.27
C ASP A 276 -18.05 -49.18 -39.73
N ASN A 277 -18.94 -48.44 -39.07
CA ASN A 277 -20.38 -48.60 -39.26
C ASN A 277 -21.17 -47.46 -38.59
N ARG A 278 -21.66 -46.55 -39.43
CA ARG A 278 -22.79 -45.65 -39.17
C ARG A 278 -23.98 -46.42 -38.59
N SER A 279 -24.41 -46.05 -37.38
CA SER A 279 -25.82 -45.71 -37.04
C SER A 279 -26.12 -45.87 -35.55
N LYS A 280 -25.78 -44.90 -34.68
CA LYS A 280 -26.44 -44.66 -33.36
C LYS A 280 -26.24 -43.23 -32.82
N VAL A 281 -26.50 -42.19 -33.62
CA VAL A 281 -26.30 -40.77 -33.18
C VAL A 281 -27.52 -40.18 -32.43
N VAL A 282 -28.69 -40.83 -32.42
CA VAL A 282 -29.91 -40.20 -31.90
C VAL A 282 -30.23 -40.52 -30.43
N ALA A 283 -29.59 -41.54 -29.82
CA ALA A 283 -29.97 -41.98 -28.45
C ALA A 283 -29.20 -41.30 -27.29
N ILE A 284 -28.12 -40.54 -27.55
CA ILE A 284 -27.23 -39.98 -26.51
C ILE A 284 -27.37 -38.44 -26.38
N ALA A 285 -27.94 -37.76 -27.38
CA ALA A 285 -28.04 -36.31 -27.42
C ALA A 285 -29.10 -35.74 -26.45
N VAL A 286 -30.20 -36.45 -26.21
CA VAL A 286 -31.32 -35.94 -25.41
C VAL A 286 -31.03 -35.92 -23.89
N PRO A 287 -30.44 -36.97 -23.27
CA PRO A 287 -30.13 -36.96 -21.84
C PRO A 287 -29.00 -35.97 -21.47
N THR A 288 -28.05 -35.76 -22.39
CA THR A 288 -26.91 -34.85 -22.18
C THR A 288 -27.35 -33.39 -22.20
N ILE A 289 -28.26 -33.01 -23.11
CA ILE A 289 -28.83 -31.66 -23.15
C ILE A 289 -29.67 -31.37 -21.89
N ALA A 290 -30.45 -32.34 -21.42
CA ALA A 290 -31.23 -32.19 -20.18
C ALA A 290 -30.34 -32.01 -18.93
N ALA A 291 -29.26 -32.78 -18.81
CA ALA A 291 -28.30 -32.66 -17.71
C ALA A 291 -27.55 -31.32 -17.72
N VAL A 292 -27.18 -30.82 -18.91
CA VAL A 292 -26.55 -29.51 -19.08
C VAL A 292 -27.52 -28.38 -18.71
N LEU A 293 -28.81 -28.49 -19.09
CA LEU A 293 -29.82 -27.50 -18.71
C LEU A 293 -30.07 -27.48 -17.20
N ILE A 294 -30.16 -28.64 -16.55
CA ILE A 294 -30.37 -28.74 -15.10
C ILE A 294 -29.18 -28.17 -14.33
N THR A 295 -27.95 -28.45 -14.77
CA THR A 295 -26.73 -27.89 -14.14
C THR A 295 -26.64 -26.37 -14.35
N PHE A 296 -27.03 -25.85 -15.52
CA PHE A 296 -27.12 -24.42 -15.77
C PHE A 296 -28.17 -23.73 -14.89
N ILE A 297 -29.35 -24.34 -14.73
CA ILE A 297 -30.43 -23.79 -13.88
C ILE A 297 -30.03 -23.83 -12.40
N ALA A 298 -29.40 -24.92 -11.94
CA ALA A 298 -28.89 -25.04 -10.58
C ALA A 298 -27.75 -24.03 -10.31
N CYS A 299 -26.83 -23.85 -11.26
CA CYS A 299 -25.75 -22.87 -11.17
C CYS A 299 -26.31 -21.44 -11.16
N TRP A 300 -27.26 -21.13 -12.05
CA TRP A 300 -27.99 -19.86 -12.05
C TRP A 300 -28.66 -19.63 -10.69
N TYR A 301 -29.40 -20.60 -10.17
CA TYR A 301 -30.11 -20.49 -8.89
C TYR A 301 -29.13 -20.29 -7.73
N CYS A 302 -28.00 -21.01 -7.70
CA CYS A 302 -26.94 -20.83 -6.71
C CYS A 302 -26.28 -19.45 -6.81
N LEU A 303 -26.01 -18.96 -8.03
CA LEU A 303 -25.44 -17.63 -8.27
C LEU A 303 -26.44 -16.53 -7.91
N TRP A 304 -27.72 -16.71 -8.24
CA TRP A 304 -28.80 -15.79 -7.88
C TRP A 304 -29.05 -15.75 -6.37
N ARG A 305 -29.02 -16.91 -5.70
CA ARG A 305 -29.12 -17.03 -4.24
C ARG A 305 -27.90 -16.43 -3.53
N ARG A 306 -26.68 -16.66 -4.03
CA ARG A 306 -25.45 -15.99 -3.55
C ARG A 306 -25.52 -14.49 -3.74
N ARG A 307 -26.01 -14.00 -4.89
CA ARG A 307 -26.24 -12.57 -5.14
C ARG A 307 -27.29 -11.97 -4.21
N ARG A 308 -28.40 -12.67 -3.95
CA ARG A 308 -29.43 -12.25 -2.97
C ARG A 308 -28.91 -12.23 -1.53
N LEU A 309 -28.10 -13.21 -1.14
CA LEU A 309 -27.49 -13.27 0.19
C LEU A 309 -26.40 -12.20 0.36
N ALA A 310 -25.61 -11.93 -0.69
CA ALA A 310 -24.66 -10.81 -0.70
C ALA A 310 -25.36 -9.44 -0.65
N ALA A 311 -26.49 -9.28 -1.36
CA ALA A 311 -27.32 -8.08 -1.30
C ALA A 311 -27.99 -7.90 0.08
N LYS A 312 -28.35 -8.99 0.76
CA LYS A 312 -28.83 -8.96 2.16
C LYS A 312 -27.71 -8.74 3.17
N ALA A 313 -26.49 -9.20 2.91
CA ALA A 313 -25.31 -8.94 3.74
C ALA A 313 -24.83 -7.47 3.65
N LEU A 314 -25.01 -6.82 2.50
CA LEU A 314 -24.77 -5.39 2.30
C LEU A 314 -25.82 -4.49 2.97
N GLN A 315 -26.97 -5.03 3.36
CA GLN A 315 -28.04 -4.34 4.10
C GLN A 315 -27.87 -4.45 5.63
N LEU A 316 -26.86 -5.18 6.12
CA LEU A 316 -26.63 -5.40 7.55
C LEU A 316 -25.41 -4.64 8.07
N LYS A 317 -25.47 -3.30 8.03
CA LYS A 317 -24.80 -2.45 9.03
C LYS A 317 -25.45 -1.06 9.05
N SER A 318 -26.48 -0.94 9.90
CA SER A 318 -27.15 0.26 10.39
C SER A 318 -27.23 1.47 9.44
N THR A 319 -28.32 1.58 8.70
CA THR A 319 -28.83 2.89 8.29
C THR A 319 -30.26 2.94 8.81
N THR A 320 -30.48 3.71 9.87
CA THR A 320 -31.81 3.99 10.40
C THR A 320 -32.54 4.97 9.47
N PRO A 321 -33.88 5.04 9.48
CA PRO A 321 -34.62 6.05 8.72
C PRO A 321 -34.15 7.49 9.01
N ASP A 322 -33.76 7.77 10.25
CA ASP A 322 -33.24 9.07 10.70
C ASP A 322 -31.87 9.42 10.06
N ASP A 323 -31.02 8.41 9.82
CA ASP A 323 -29.72 8.60 9.13
C ASP A 323 -29.93 9.04 7.66
N ILE A 324 -31.03 8.60 7.01
CA ILE A 324 -31.35 8.93 5.61
C ILE A 324 -31.89 10.37 5.49
N GLU A 325 -32.69 10.82 6.45
CA GLU A 325 -33.21 12.19 6.52
C GLU A 325 -32.09 13.20 6.81
N SER A 326 -31.16 12.86 7.71
CA SER A 326 -29.97 13.67 7.99
C SER A 326 -29.07 13.85 6.76
N ILE A 327 -28.82 12.78 6.00
CA ILE A 327 -28.04 12.86 4.75
C ILE A 327 -28.76 13.71 3.69
N GLY A 328 -30.09 13.60 3.59
CA GLY A 328 -30.89 14.40 2.66
C GLY A 328 -30.81 15.90 2.92
N SER A 329 -30.71 16.33 4.19
CA SER A 329 -30.57 17.74 4.57
C SER A 329 -29.22 18.38 4.25
N LEU A 330 -28.21 17.55 3.94
CA LEU A 330 -26.83 17.97 3.69
C LEU A 330 -26.48 17.99 2.19
N LEU A 331 -27.44 17.68 1.32
CA LEU A 331 -27.23 17.76 -0.12
C LEU A 331 -27.14 19.22 -0.55
N LEU A 332 -26.03 19.55 -1.20
CA LEU A 332 -25.80 20.86 -1.81
C LEU A 332 -25.86 20.71 -3.33
N ASP A 333 -26.54 21.65 -3.98
CA ASP A 333 -26.60 21.71 -5.44
C ASP A 333 -25.23 22.09 -6.01
N LEU A 334 -24.84 21.46 -7.13
CA LEU A 334 -23.56 21.75 -7.80
C LEU A 334 -23.48 23.21 -8.26
N SER A 335 -24.62 23.79 -8.64
CA SER A 335 -24.74 25.20 -9.01
C SER A 335 -24.31 26.13 -7.87
N THR A 336 -24.77 25.84 -6.65
CA THR A 336 -24.41 26.58 -5.44
C THR A 336 -22.91 26.51 -5.16
N LEU A 337 -22.31 25.33 -5.28
CA LEU A 337 -20.87 25.13 -5.08
C LEU A 337 -20.03 25.79 -6.17
N ARG A 338 -20.46 25.76 -7.43
CA ARG A 338 -19.82 26.49 -8.53
C ARG A 338 -19.84 28.00 -8.25
N VAL A 339 -20.98 28.57 -7.86
CA VAL A 339 -21.05 30.00 -7.50
C VAL A 339 -20.13 30.32 -6.31
N ALA A 340 -20.20 29.53 -5.25
CA ALA A 340 -19.40 29.74 -4.04
C ALA A 340 -17.89 29.72 -4.33
N THR A 341 -17.44 28.82 -5.21
CA THR A 341 -16.01 28.63 -5.54
C THR A 341 -15.53 29.43 -6.75
N GLY A 342 -16.40 30.23 -7.39
CA GLY A 342 -16.06 30.93 -8.64
C GLY A 342 -15.76 29.95 -9.78
N ASP A 343 -16.59 28.92 -9.91
CA ASP A 343 -16.45 27.78 -10.81
C ASP A 343 -15.14 27.02 -10.60
N PHE A 344 -14.85 26.69 -9.32
CA PHE A 344 -13.62 26.02 -8.91
C PHE A 344 -12.35 26.77 -9.38
N SER A 345 -12.36 28.10 -9.24
CA SER A 345 -11.26 28.95 -9.66
C SER A 345 -9.95 28.61 -8.94
N GLU A 346 -8.85 28.58 -9.68
CA GLU A 346 -7.50 28.40 -9.11
C GLU A 346 -7.16 29.48 -8.07
N HIS A 347 -7.72 30.68 -8.16
CA HIS A 347 -7.51 31.75 -7.17
C HIS A 347 -8.12 31.42 -5.79
N LYS A 348 -9.12 30.54 -5.76
CA LYS A 348 -9.73 30.05 -4.52
C LYS A 348 -9.15 28.72 -4.08
N ARG A 349 -8.13 28.17 -4.75
CA ARG A 349 -7.51 26.90 -4.38
C ARG A 349 -6.73 27.02 -3.06
N LEU A 350 -7.04 26.12 -2.12
CA LEU A 350 -6.41 26.04 -0.80
C LEU A 350 -5.27 25.02 -0.78
N GLY A 351 -5.39 23.93 -1.54
CA GLY A 351 -4.39 22.87 -1.66
C GLY A 351 -4.85 21.72 -2.56
N GLU A 352 -3.93 20.83 -2.90
CA GLU A 352 -4.19 19.57 -3.62
C GLU A 352 -3.40 18.44 -2.94
N GLY A 353 -4.02 17.27 -2.83
CA GLY A 353 -3.37 16.07 -2.32
C GLY A 353 -3.90 14.82 -3.02
N GLY A 354 -3.50 13.63 -2.55
CA GLY A 354 -3.92 12.34 -3.13
C GLY A 354 -5.43 12.09 -3.15
N PHE A 355 -6.20 12.94 -2.46
CA PHE A 355 -7.65 12.85 -2.29
C PHE A 355 -8.43 13.86 -3.12
N GLY A 356 -7.76 14.73 -3.89
CA GLY A 356 -8.38 15.75 -4.73
C GLY A 356 -7.96 17.17 -4.38
N VAL A 357 -8.68 18.14 -4.95
CA VAL A 357 -8.38 19.58 -4.83
C VAL A 357 -9.36 20.23 -3.85
N VAL A 358 -8.86 21.09 -2.98
CA VAL A 358 -9.65 21.84 -1.99
C VAL A 358 -9.70 23.31 -2.39
N TYR A 359 -10.90 23.87 -2.43
CA TYR A 359 -11.18 25.26 -2.76
C TYR A 359 -11.82 25.97 -1.57
N LYS A 360 -11.54 27.26 -1.38
CA LYS A 360 -12.34 28.14 -0.54
C LYS A 360 -13.64 28.46 -1.26
N GLY A 361 -14.76 28.49 -0.54
CA GLY A 361 -16.05 28.91 -1.06
C GLY A 361 -16.76 29.81 -0.07
N ASP A 362 -17.65 30.63 -0.59
CA ASP A 362 -18.53 31.51 0.19
C ASP A 362 -19.98 31.16 -0.19
N LEU A 363 -20.73 30.59 0.74
CA LEU A 363 -22.14 30.26 0.51
C LEU A 363 -22.98 31.54 0.41
N PRO A 364 -24.20 31.47 -0.18
CA PRO A 364 -25.05 32.65 -0.36
C PRO A 364 -25.43 33.38 0.94
N ASP A 365 -25.41 32.68 2.07
CA ASP A 365 -25.66 33.20 3.41
C ASP A 365 -24.40 33.84 4.05
N GLY A 366 -23.28 33.87 3.33
CA GLY A 366 -22.00 34.41 3.79
C GLY A 366 -21.15 33.41 4.57
N GLN A 367 -21.58 32.15 4.72
CA GLN A 367 -20.79 31.15 5.40
C GLN A 367 -19.57 30.73 4.56
N GLU A 368 -18.36 30.91 5.12
CA GLU A 368 -17.12 30.43 4.51
C GLU A 368 -17.00 28.90 4.62
N ILE A 369 -16.66 28.25 3.51
CA ILE A 369 -16.54 26.78 3.41
C ILE A 369 -15.24 26.36 2.72
N ALA A 370 -14.80 25.14 3.00
CA ALA A 370 -13.74 24.45 2.27
C ALA A 370 -14.35 23.32 1.43
N VAL A 371 -14.24 23.43 0.12
CA VAL A 371 -14.85 22.54 -0.87
C VAL A 371 -13.81 21.56 -1.41
N LYS A 372 -13.84 20.32 -0.95
CA LYS A 372 -12.98 19.22 -1.41
C LYS A 372 -13.65 18.51 -2.59
N ARG A 373 -13.12 18.72 -3.79
CA ARG A 373 -13.56 18.06 -5.03
C ARG A 373 -12.72 16.80 -5.25
N LEU A 374 -13.34 15.63 -5.11
CA LEU A 374 -12.66 14.34 -5.21
C LEU A 374 -12.33 14.00 -6.67
N ALA A 375 -11.19 13.37 -6.92
CA ALA A 375 -10.77 12.99 -8.27
C ALA A 375 -11.75 11.98 -8.93
N GLN A 376 -12.12 12.22 -10.19
CA GLN A 376 -13.12 11.42 -10.91
C GLN A 376 -12.69 9.96 -11.20
N THR A 377 -11.39 9.66 -11.22
CA THR A 377 -10.83 8.39 -11.70
C THR A 377 -10.44 7.39 -10.59
N SER A 378 -10.51 7.77 -9.30
CA SER A 378 -10.03 6.90 -8.22
C SER A 378 -11.15 6.06 -7.61
N ARG A 379 -10.98 4.72 -7.59
CA ARG A 379 -11.83 3.81 -6.78
C ARG A 379 -11.76 4.16 -5.28
N GLN A 380 -10.64 4.76 -4.88
CA GLN A 380 -10.38 5.22 -3.52
C GLN A 380 -11.32 6.37 -3.10
N GLY A 381 -11.55 7.37 -3.96
CA GLY A 381 -12.43 8.50 -3.65
C GLY A 381 -13.89 8.10 -3.42
N ILE A 382 -14.36 6.99 -3.98
CA ILE A 382 -15.73 6.49 -3.75
C ILE A 382 -15.87 5.86 -2.36
N GLU A 383 -14.90 5.05 -1.93
CA GLU A 383 -14.92 4.45 -0.58
C GLU A 383 -14.68 5.49 0.51
N GLU A 384 -13.85 6.50 0.22
CA GLU A 384 -13.64 7.65 1.11
C GLU A 384 -14.89 8.50 1.24
N LEU A 385 -15.52 8.87 0.12
CA LEU A 385 -16.81 9.56 0.12
C LEU A 385 -17.86 8.80 0.93
N LYS A 386 -17.94 7.48 0.74
CA LYS A 386 -18.87 6.62 1.48
C LYS A 386 -18.55 6.61 2.97
N THR A 387 -17.28 6.54 3.34
CA THR A 387 -16.83 6.56 4.74
C THR A 387 -17.14 7.90 5.38
N GLU A 388 -16.76 9.01 4.74
CA GLU A 388 -17.03 10.35 5.24
C GLU A 388 -18.54 10.58 5.36
N LEU A 389 -19.35 10.26 4.34
CA LEU A 389 -20.80 10.41 4.39
C LEU A 389 -21.46 9.60 5.52
N LEU A 390 -20.96 8.40 5.83
CA LEU A 390 -21.46 7.60 6.95
C LEU A 390 -21.13 8.20 8.33
N LEU A 391 -20.06 9.00 8.41
CA LEU A 391 -19.61 9.64 9.65
C LEU A 391 -20.28 10.99 9.91
N VAL A 392 -20.78 11.62 8.86
CA VAL A 392 -21.36 12.97 8.86
C VAL A 392 -22.59 13.11 9.76
N ALA A 393 -23.44 12.10 9.82
CA ALA A 393 -24.61 12.11 10.71
C ALA A 393 -24.24 11.86 12.19
N LYS A 394 -22.99 11.47 12.48
CA LYS A 394 -22.60 10.85 13.77
C LYS A 394 -21.46 11.55 14.48
N LEU A 395 -20.74 12.43 13.80
CA LEU A 395 -19.62 13.18 14.35
C LEU A 395 -20.00 14.65 14.53
N ASN A 396 -20.13 15.08 15.77
CA ASN A 396 -20.28 16.48 16.13
C ASN A 396 -19.49 16.78 17.41
N HIS A 397 -18.35 17.44 17.26
CA HIS A 397 -17.46 17.74 18.38
C HIS A 397 -16.58 18.95 18.07
N ASN A 398 -16.26 19.77 19.08
CA ASN A 398 -15.51 21.02 18.92
C ASN A 398 -14.07 20.83 18.39
N ASN A 399 -13.52 19.62 18.50
CA ASN A 399 -12.19 19.27 18.02
C ASN A 399 -12.19 18.36 16.78
N LEU A 400 -13.31 18.27 16.05
CA LEU A 400 -13.39 17.62 14.75
C LEU A 400 -13.91 18.63 13.72
N VAL A 401 -13.42 18.57 12.48
CA VAL A 401 -13.90 19.44 11.41
C VAL A 401 -15.31 19.00 11.00
N ARG A 402 -16.23 19.95 11.00
CA ARG A 402 -17.63 19.72 10.65
C ARG A 402 -17.83 19.69 9.14
N LEU A 403 -18.44 18.62 8.64
CA LEU A 403 -18.97 18.62 7.29
C LEU A 403 -20.28 19.44 7.25
N ILE A 404 -20.37 20.33 6.27
CA ILE A 404 -21.51 21.20 6.00
C ILE A 404 -22.43 20.57 4.95
N GLY A 405 -21.88 19.90 3.94
CA GLY A 405 -22.70 19.28 2.92
C GLY A 405 -21.93 18.44 1.89
N VAL A 406 -22.70 17.79 1.01
CA VAL A 406 -22.21 16.88 -0.04
C VAL A 406 -22.92 17.15 -1.35
N CYS A 407 -22.19 17.10 -2.46
CA CYS A 407 -22.74 17.16 -3.81
C CYS A 407 -22.32 15.92 -4.60
N LEU A 408 -23.31 15.25 -5.22
CA LEU A 408 -23.15 14.01 -6.01
C LEU A 408 -23.71 14.14 -7.44
N GLU A 409 -23.89 15.36 -7.94
CA GLU A 409 -24.47 15.65 -9.25
C GLU A 409 -23.45 15.52 -10.38
N GLU A 410 -23.89 15.28 -11.62
CA GLU A 410 -23.05 15.35 -12.84
C GLU A 410 -21.73 14.53 -12.79
N ASN A 411 -21.69 13.40 -12.07
CA ASN A 411 -20.48 12.61 -11.75
C ASN A 411 -19.44 13.29 -10.84
N GLU A 412 -19.71 14.50 -10.37
CA GLU A 412 -18.94 15.20 -9.36
C GLU A 412 -19.17 14.57 -7.98
N LYS A 413 -18.10 14.51 -7.18
CA LYS A 413 -18.12 14.01 -5.80
C LYS A 413 -17.44 15.05 -4.94
N ILE A 414 -18.24 15.88 -4.28
CA ILE A 414 -17.75 17.07 -3.60
C ILE A 414 -18.23 17.07 -2.15
N LEU A 415 -17.31 17.41 -1.26
CA LEU A 415 -17.53 17.53 0.18
C LEU A 415 -17.26 18.98 0.60
N ALA A 416 -18.21 19.61 1.27
CA ALA A 416 -18.09 20.97 1.79
C ALA A 416 -17.92 20.92 3.31
N TYR A 417 -16.81 21.43 3.80
CA TYR A 417 -16.44 21.51 5.21
C TYR A 417 -16.48 22.95 5.72
N GLU A 418 -16.55 23.14 7.04
CA GLU A 418 -16.28 24.45 7.63
C GLU A 418 -14.87 24.95 7.25
N TYR A 419 -14.75 26.24 6.93
CA TYR A 419 -13.47 26.83 6.58
C TYR A 419 -12.60 27.05 7.82
N MET A 420 -11.33 26.67 7.73
CA MET A 420 -10.34 26.77 8.80
C MET A 420 -9.27 27.80 8.42
N PRO A 421 -9.33 29.03 8.95
CA PRO A 421 -8.53 30.16 8.46
C PRO A 421 -7.02 30.00 8.69
N ASN A 422 -6.63 29.31 9.77
CA ASN A 422 -5.23 29.06 10.10
C ASN A 422 -4.68 27.78 9.46
N ARG A 423 -5.43 27.18 8.52
CA ARG A 423 -5.03 25.99 7.74
C ARG A 423 -4.59 24.82 8.65
N SER A 424 -3.73 23.94 8.15
CA SER A 424 -3.25 22.76 8.87
C SER A 424 -2.05 23.07 9.75
N LEU A 425 -1.91 22.33 10.84
CA LEU A 425 -0.89 22.52 11.87
C LEU A 425 0.54 22.43 11.29
N ASP A 426 0.78 21.55 10.32
CA ASP A 426 2.08 21.43 9.64
C ASP A 426 2.51 22.72 8.92
N THR A 427 1.57 23.52 8.42
CA THR A 427 1.86 24.80 7.74
C THR A 427 2.31 25.91 8.69
N ILE A 428 2.08 25.75 9.99
CA ILE A 428 2.50 26.68 11.04
C ILE A 428 3.71 26.10 11.77
N LEU A 429 3.64 24.84 12.17
CA LEU A 429 4.60 24.18 13.04
C LEU A 429 6.00 24.04 12.40
N PHE A 430 6.05 23.86 11.07
CA PHE A 430 7.31 23.64 10.33
C PHE A 430 7.75 24.87 9.51
N ASP A 431 7.06 25.99 9.66
CA ASP A 431 7.48 27.28 9.11
C ASP A 431 8.23 28.06 10.20
N ALA A 432 9.48 28.44 9.93
CA ALA A 432 10.36 29.03 10.93
C ALA A 432 9.83 30.35 11.52
N GLU A 433 9.05 31.11 10.76
CA GLU A 433 8.48 32.38 11.22
C GLU A 433 7.14 32.16 11.91
N LYS A 434 6.24 31.36 11.32
CA LYS A 434 4.92 31.09 11.92
C LYS A 434 5.00 30.23 13.17
N ALA A 435 5.99 29.35 13.30
CA ALA A 435 6.17 28.52 14.49
C ALA A 435 6.41 29.37 15.77
N LYS A 436 6.83 30.63 15.62
CA LYS A 436 6.98 31.61 16.71
C LYS A 436 5.64 32.08 17.26
N GLU A 437 4.55 31.95 16.49
CA GLU A 437 3.18 32.23 16.94
C GLU A 437 2.66 31.15 17.91
N LEU A 438 3.28 29.97 17.89
CA LEU A 438 2.92 28.83 18.74
C LEU A 438 3.86 28.75 19.95
N ASP A 439 3.56 29.55 20.98
CA ASP A 439 4.19 29.38 22.28
C ASP A 439 3.83 28.03 22.93
N TRP A 440 4.46 27.70 24.05
CA TRP A 440 4.21 26.43 24.72
C TRP A 440 2.76 26.27 25.19
N ALA A 441 2.12 27.34 25.65
CA ALA A 441 0.73 27.29 26.10
C ALA A 441 -0.21 26.96 24.94
N GLN A 442 0.04 27.54 23.77
CA GLN A 442 -0.70 27.28 22.55
C GLN A 442 -0.45 25.86 22.02
N ARG A 443 0.80 25.38 22.04
CA ARG A 443 1.16 23.99 21.69
C ARG A 443 0.46 22.98 22.60
N PHE A 444 0.47 23.23 23.91
CA PHE A 444 -0.23 22.38 24.87
C PHE A 444 -1.75 22.38 24.64
N LYS A 445 -2.35 23.55 24.41
CA LYS A 445 -3.77 23.68 24.05
C LYS A 445 -4.12 22.87 22.79
N ILE A 446 -3.23 22.86 21.79
CA ILE A 446 -3.36 22.05 20.59
C ILE A 446 -3.30 20.55 20.92
N ILE A 447 -2.30 20.10 21.69
CA ILE A 447 -2.19 18.69 22.11
C ILE A 447 -3.46 18.24 22.86
N SER A 448 -3.93 19.02 23.84
CA SER A 448 -5.14 18.71 24.61
C SER A 448 -6.40 18.71 23.76
N GLY A 449 -6.50 19.60 22.76
CA GLY A 449 -7.64 19.60 21.83
C GLY A 449 -7.66 18.37 20.93
N ILE A 450 -6.51 17.95 20.40
CA ILE A 450 -6.40 16.73 19.60
C ILE A 450 -6.75 15.50 20.44
N ALA A 451 -6.24 15.41 21.67
CA ALA A 451 -6.55 14.31 22.59
C ALA A 451 -8.07 14.20 22.85
N ARG A 452 -8.75 15.33 23.11
CA ARG A 452 -10.22 15.34 23.26
C ARG A 452 -10.95 14.90 21.99
N GLY A 453 -10.47 15.34 20.82
CA GLY A 453 -11.01 14.88 19.54
C GLY A 453 -10.89 13.36 19.36
N LEU A 454 -9.74 12.78 19.69
CA LEU A 454 -9.52 11.33 19.62
C LEU A 454 -10.34 10.55 20.65
N GLN A 455 -10.41 11.03 21.90
CA GLN A 455 -11.24 10.43 22.93
C GLN A 455 -12.70 10.34 22.48
N TYR A 456 -13.22 11.42 21.90
CA TYR A 456 -14.57 11.42 21.35
C TYR A 456 -14.75 10.35 20.26
N LEU A 457 -13.79 10.20 19.34
CA LEU A 457 -13.85 9.17 18.30
C LEU A 457 -13.79 7.74 18.86
N HIS A 458 -13.01 7.53 19.92
CA HIS A 458 -12.75 6.19 20.47
C HIS A 458 -13.78 5.73 21.50
N GLU A 459 -14.36 6.66 22.27
CA GLU A 459 -15.17 6.36 23.46
C GLU A 459 -16.55 7.04 23.46
N ASP A 460 -16.62 8.36 23.23
CA ASP A 460 -17.84 9.14 23.50
C ASP A 460 -18.82 9.22 22.33
N SER A 461 -18.36 8.95 21.11
CA SER A 461 -19.22 8.95 19.93
C SER A 461 -20.12 7.72 19.87
N GLN A 462 -21.23 7.81 19.12
CA GLN A 462 -22.20 6.71 19.02
C GLN A 462 -21.58 5.40 18.49
N LEU A 463 -20.56 5.52 17.65
CA LEU A 463 -19.83 4.44 17.02
C LEU A 463 -18.34 4.59 17.35
N LYS A 464 -17.65 3.50 17.66
CA LYS A 464 -16.19 3.54 17.83
C LYS A 464 -15.52 3.75 16.47
N ILE A 465 -14.74 4.81 16.32
CA ILE A 465 -14.13 5.21 15.05
C ILE A 465 -12.61 5.28 15.22
N VAL A 466 -11.88 4.63 14.33
CA VAL A 466 -10.42 4.75 14.25
C VAL A 466 -10.07 5.57 13.01
N HIS A 467 -9.32 6.65 13.18
CA HIS A 467 -9.00 7.63 12.15
C HIS A 467 -8.02 7.08 11.09
N ARG A 468 -6.99 6.35 11.52
CA ARG A 468 -5.94 5.69 10.70
C ARG A 468 -4.96 6.60 9.95
N ASP A 469 -5.25 7.88 9.79
CA ASP A 469 -4.34 8.85 9.16
C ASP A 469 -4.18 10.13 9.98
N LEU A 470 -4.01 10.00 11.30
CA LEU A 470 -3.76 11.16 12.16
C LEU A 470 -2.31 11.65 11.97
N LYS A 471 -2.15 12.91 11.58
CA LYS A 471 -0.86 13.57 11.31
C LYS A 471 -1.01 15.09 11.36
N ALA A 472 0.11 15.83 11.37
CA ALA A 472 0.09 17.29 11.49
C ALA A 472 -0.70 17.98 10.36
N SER A 473 -0.63 17.48 9.12
CA SER A 473 -1.41 18.05 8.00
C SER A 473 -2.91 17.81 8.09
N ASN A 474 -3.36 16.84 8.92
CA ASN A 474 -4.77 16.50 9.11
C ASN A 474 -5.37 17.13 10.38
N VAL A 475 -4.61 17.98 11.08
CA VAL A 475 -5.13 18.83 12.17
C VAL A 475 -5.23 20.26 11.66
N LEU A 476 -6.46 20.76 11.53
CA LEU A 476 -6.73 22.13 11.11
C LEU A 476 -6.90 23.06 12.31
N LEU A 477 -6.63 24.35 12.13
CA LEU A 477 -6.67 25.37 13.18
C LEU A 477 -7.71 26.43 12.84
N ASP A 478 -8.62 26.69 13.80
CA ASP A 478 -9.60 27.77 13.67
C ASP A 478 -8.93 29.14 13.94
N SER A 479 -9.70 30.22 13.86
CA SER A 479 -9.20 31.59 14.09
C SER A 479 -8.57 31.81 15.47
N ALA A 480 -8.91 30.99 16.47
CA ALA A 480 -8.38 31.05 17.83
C ALA A 480 -7.35 29.93 18.10
N TYR A 481 -6.79 29.34 17.03
CA TYR A 481 -5.83 28.24 17.06
C TYR A 481 -6.32 27.02 17.84
N ASN A 482 -7.64 26.80 17.91
CA ASN A 482 -8.17 25.54 18.42
C ASN A 482 -8.00 24.46 17.35
N PRO A 483 -7.54 23.26 17.72
CA PRO A 483 -7.32 22.17 16.77
C PRO A 483 -8.63 21.45 16.45
N LYS A 484 -8.78 21.09 15.18
CA LYS A 484 -9.83 20.21 14.69
C LYS A 484 -9.25 19.10 13.80
N ILE A 485 -9.54 17.85 14.14
CA ILE A 485 -9.13 16.69 13.35
C ILE A 485 -9.97 16.64 12.07
N SER A 486 -9.32 16.39 10.94
CA SER A 486 -9.90 16.38 9.60
C SER A 486 -9.46 15.14 8.80
N ASP A 487 -10.07 14.94 7.63
CA ASP A 487 -9.73 13.89 6.65
C ASP A 487 -10.04 12.46 7.13
N PHE A 488 -11.34 12.17 7.26
CA PHE A 488 -11.86 10.87 7.70
C PHE A 488 -11.99 9.84 6.56
N GLY A 489 -11.48 10.13 5.36
CA GLY A 489 -11.60 9.22 4.20
C GLY A 489 -11.06 7.81 4.47
N LEU A 490 -10.03 7.68 5.32
CA LEU A 490 -9.46 6.40 5.70
C LEU A 490 -10.04 5.80 7.00
N ALA A 491 -10.94 6.51 7.67
CA ALA A 491 -11.46 6.11 8.97
C ALA A 491 -12.23 4.78 8.89
N LYS A 492 -12.30 4.08 10.02
CA LYS A 492 -12.96 2.78 10.10
C LYS A 492 -13.88 2.70 11.31
N ILE A 493 -15.09 2.21 11.08
CA ILE A 493 -16.16 2.07 12.08
C ILE A 493 -16.11 0.67 12.70
N PHE A 494 -16.03 0.61 14.02
CA PHE A 494 -15.98 -0.60 14.84
C PHE A 494 -17.32 -0.83 15.55
N GLY A 495 -17.69 -2.10 15.72
CA GLY A 495 -18.77 -2.46 16.65
C GLY A 495 -18.32 -2.22 18.09
N ARG A 496 -19.25 -1.93 19.02
CA ARG A 496 -18.92 -1.61 20.43
C ARG A 496 -18.05 -2.68 21.11
N ASP A 497 -18.21 -3.95 20.74
CA ASP A 497 -17.48 -5.09 21.32
C ASP A 497 -16.19 -5.46 20.57
N GLN A 498 -15.85 -4.77 19.47
CA GLN A 498 -14.63 -5.04 18.71
C GLN A 498 -13.45 -4.22 19.26
N SER A 499 -12.38 -4.90 19.66
CA SER A 499 -11.15 -4.25 20.16
C SER A 499 -10.13 -3.94 19.07
N HIS A 500 -10.14 -4.70 17.97
CA HIS A 500 -9.26 -4.53 16.81
C HIS A 500 -9.89 -5.18 15.57
N VAL A 501 -9.45 -4.77 14.38
CA VAL A 501 -9.87 -5.35 13.09
C VAL A 501 -8.64 -5.50 12.21
N VAL A 502 -8.44 -6.71 11.71
CA VAL A 502 -7.44 -6.98 10.67
C VAL A 502 -8.00 -6.52 9.32
N THR A 503 -7.24 -5.70 8.60
CA THR A 503 -7.62 -5.15 7.30
C THR A 503 -6.59 -5.49 6.23
N ASN A 504 -7.06 -6.00 5.08
CA ASN A 504 -6.20 -6.32 3.94
C ASN A 504 -5.71 -5.05 3.19
N ARG A 505 -6.30 -3.88 3.51
CA ARG A 505 -5.94 -2.58 2.93
C ARG A 505 -5.29 -1.71 4.00
N ILE A 506 -3.96 -1.70 4.03
CA ILE A 506 -3.15 -0.80 4.85
C ILE A 506 -3.09 0.55 4.11
N ALA A 507 -3.45 1.62 4.80
CA ALA A 507 -3.49 2.98 4.27
C ALA A 507 -3.29 3.99 5.40
N GLY A 508 -2.54 5.05 5.15
CA GLY A 508 -2.15 6.04 6.15
C GLY A 508 -0.75 6.55 5.86
N THR A 509 -0.27 7.48 6.67
CA THR A 509 1.02 8.15 6.44
C THR A 509 2.16 7.44 7.17
N TYR A 510 3.19 7.04 6.43
CA TYR A 510 4.40 6.44 7.01
C TYR A 510 5.06 7.40 8.02
N GLY A 511 5.61 6.84 9.09
CA GLY A 511 6.11 7.60 10.25
C GLY A 511 5.05 7.83 11.33
N TYR A 512 3.77 7.87 10.98
CA TYR A 512 2.66 7.99 11.95
C TYR A 512 1.93 6.66 12.20
N MET A 513 2.07 5.68 11.32
CA MET A 513 1.40 4.39 11.47
C MET A 513 2.02 3.57 12.61
N SER A 514 1.18 3.04 13.50
CA SER A 514 1.62 2.07 14.51
C SER A 514 2.21 0.82 13.85
N PRO A 515 3.28 0.23 14.42
CA PRO A 515 3.93 -0.95 13.86
C PRO A 515 2.96 -2.10 13.55
N GLU A 516 2.06 -2.44 14.47
CA GLU A 516 1.07 -3.50 14.30
C GLU A 516 0.10 -3.24 13.14
N TYR A 517 -0.25 -1.99 12.89
CA TYR A 517 -1.12 -1.60 11.78
C TYR A 517 -0.36 -1.61 10.44
N ALA A 518 0.83 -1.01 10.40
CA ALA A 518 1.67 -0.95 9.21
C ALA A 518 2.13 -2.35 8.74
N MET A 519 2.27 -3.28 9.67
CA MET A 519 2.91 -4.58 9.43
C MET A 519 1.93 -5.74 9.38
N ARG A 520 0.85 -5.69 10.17
CA ARG A 520 -0.17 -6.77 10.27
C ARG A 520 -1.55 -6.36 9.76
N GLY A 521 -1.73 -5.10 9.36
CA GLY A 521 -3.05 -4.55 9.07
C GLY A 521 -3.99 -4.55 10.29
N GLN A 522 -3.45 -4.71 11.50
CA GLN A 522 -4.22 -4.72 12.74
C GLN A 522 -4.55 -3.29 13.13
N CYS A 523 -5.74 -2.84 12.74
CA CYS A 523 -6.23 -1.52 13.06
C CYS A 523 -6.99 -1.55 14.39
N SER A 524 -6.63 -0.66 15.33
CA SER A 524 -7.34 -0.47 16.59
C SER A 524 -7.27 0.99 17.03
N MET A 525 -7.96 1.35 18.11
CA MET A 525 -7.80 2.68 18.71
C MET A 525 -6.35 2.97 19.12
N LYS A 526 -5.57 1.93 19.46
CA LYS A 526 -4.15 2.07 19.82
C LYS A 526 -3.29 2.48 18.63
N SER A 527 -3.74 2.21 17.41
CA SER A 527 -3.09 2.70 16.20
C SER A 527 -3.12 4.22 16.10
N ASP A 528 -4.28 4.84 16.40
CA ASP A 528 -4.39 6.30 16.47
C ASP A 528 -3.63 6.90 17.66
N VAL A 529 -3.57 6.19 18.80
CA VAL A 529 -2.79 6.63 19.97
C VAL A 529 -1.30 6.69 19.64
N PHE A 530 -0.78 5.73 18.87
CA PHE A 530 0.60 5.78 18.39
C PHE A 530 0.83 6.99 17.48
N SER A 531 -0.05 7.21 16.49
CA SER A 531 0.01 8.38 15.60
C SER A 531 -0.05 9.69 16.38
N PHE A 532 -0.86 9.75 17.44
CA PHE A 532 -0.94 10.89 18.34
C PHE A 532 0.38 11.11 19.09
N GLY A 533 1.03 10.05 19.58
CA GLY A 533 2.35 10.15 20.22
C GLY A 533 3.40 10.76 19.29
N VAL A 534 3.43 10.33 18.03
CA VAL A 534 4.30 10.93 17.00
C VAL A 534 3.97 12.41 16.79
N LEU A 535 2.69 12.76 16.68
CA LEU A 535 2.24 14.14 16.52
C LEU A 535 2.61 15.03 17.71
N VAL A 536 2.54 14.50 18.93
CA VAL A 536 3.01 15.21 20.13
C VAL A 536 4.51 15.51 20.05
N LEU A 537 5.32 14.55 19.59
CA LEU A 537 6.76 14.76 19.41
C LEU A 537 7.05 15.87 18.39
N GLU A 538 6.31 15.91 17.28
CA GLU A 538 6.43 16.99 16.31
C GLU A 538 6.04 18.34 16.90
N ILE A 539 4.92 18.41 17.64
CA ILE A 539 4.45 19.65 18.27
C ILE A 539 5.46 20.17 19.29
N VAL A 540 6.02 19.29 20.12
CA VAL A 540 7.00 19.67 21.15
C VAL A 540 8.30 20.12 20.51
N THR A 541 8.80 19.40 19.51
CA THR A 541 10.12 19.68 18.92
C THR A 541 10.09 20.74 17.82
N GLY A 542 8.93 20.99 17.21
CA GLY A 542 8.82 21.79 15.99
C GLY A 542 9.52 21.17 14.78
N ARG A 543 9.84 19.87 14.82
CA ARG A 543 10.55 19.15 13.75
C ARG A 543 9.65 18.12 13.11
N ARG A 544 9.77 17.97 11.80
CA ARG A 544 9.10 16.90 11.05
C ARG A 544 9.67 15.55 11.44
N ASN A 545 8.81 14.55 11.56
CA ASN A 545 9.24 13.17 11.66
C ASN A 545 9.84 12.71 10.31
N TYR A 546 11.16 12.53 10.27
CA TYR A 546 11.88 11.93 9.14
C TYR A 546 12.28 10.50 9.51
N VAL A 547 11.70 9.50 8.85
CA VAL A 547 12.17 8.10 8.97
C VAL A 547 13.32 7.90 7.99
N SER A 548 14.56 8.03 8.47
CA SER A 548 15.77 7.61 7.76
C SER A 548 16.49 6.51 8.55
N TYR A 549 16.69 5.35 7.94
CA TYR A 549 17.50 4.26 8.50
C TYR A 549 18.91 4.32 7.90
N ASN A 550 19.85 5.08 8.51
CA ASN A 550 21.23 4.62 8.75
C ASN A 550 22.17 5.66 9.44
N SER A 551 22.88 5.14 10.46
CA SER A 551 24.12 5.54 11.14
C SER A 551 24.25 6.88 11.90
N GLU A 552 24.27 6.73 13.22
CA GLU A 552 25.14 7.36 14.23
C GLU A 552 25.11 8.86 14.56
N GLN A 553 24.29 9.71 13.95
CA GLN A 553 24.08 11.04 14.54
C GLN A 553 22.78 11.80 14.23
N ASP A 554 21.74 11.13 13.70
CA ASP A 554 20.43 11.75 13.55
C ASP A 554 19.39 11.10 14.47
N VAL A 555 18.78 11.95 15.30
CA VAL A 555 17.85 11.54 16.35
C VAL A 555 16.48 11.33 15.71
N ASP A 556 16.15 10.08 15.44
CA ASP A 556 14.77 9.63 15.28
C ASP A 556 13.98 10.10 16.53
N LEU A 557 12.88 10.83 16.32
CA LEU A 557 12.06 11.38 17.41
C LEU A 557 11.54 10.27 18.33
N ILE A 558 11.40 9.05 17.80
CA ILE A 558 10.97 7.86 18.53
C ILE A 558 12.11 7.33 19.44
N ASN A 559 13.36 7.73 19.21
CA ASN A 559 14.57 7.26 19.90
C ASN A 559 15.30 8.33 20.74
N LEU A 560 14.61 9.40 21.19
CA LEU A 560 15.20 10.44 22.06
C LEU A 560 15.62 9.86 23.43
N ARG A 561 16.89 9.43 23.54
CA ARG A 561 17.59 9.27 24.82
C ARG A 561 18.29 10.57 25.16
N SER A 562 17.94 11.14 26.31
CA SER A 562 18.47 12.41 26.85
C SER A 562 19.99 12.48 26.80
N SER A 563 20.55 13.21 25.83
CA SER A 563 21.95 13.63 25.83
C SER A 563 22.09 15.06 25.31
N ARG A 564 21.67 16.03 26.13
CA ARG A 564 22.28 17.36 26.23
C ARG A 564 21.70 18.02 27.47
N GLY A 565 22.53 18.14 28.51
CA GLY A 565 22.22 18.97 29.65
C GLY A 565 22.29 20.42 29.22
N GLU A 566 21.14 21.08 29.18
CA GLU A 566 20.91 22.45 29.64
C GLU A 566 19.40 22.72 29.59
N GLU A 567 18.85 22.97 30.79
CA GLU A 567 17.50 23.45 31.13
C GLU A 567 16.35 23.19 30.15
N THR A 568 15.87 21.95 30.05
CA THR A 568 14.47 21.68 29.66
C THR A 568 13.94 20.44 30.38
N MET A 569 12.63 20.47 30.64
CA MET A 569 11.84 19.69 31.61
C MET A 569 12.18 18.19 31.75
N SER A 570 12.19 17.70 33.00
CA SER A 570 12.64 16.34 33.37
C SER A 570 11.86 15.21 32.65
N PRO A 571 12.53 14.07 32.31
CA PRO A 571 11.91 12.89 31.69
C PRO A 571 10.71 12.32 32.47
N THR A 572 10.68 12.57 33.79
CA THR A 572 9.58 12.21 34.69
C THR A 572 8.26 12.93 34.38
N THR A 573 8.28 14.08 33.70
CA THR A 573 7.06 14.80 33.31
C THR A 573 6.44 14.23 32.04
N VAL A 574 7.24 13.72 31.10
CA VAL A 574 6.77 13.09 29.86
C VAL A 574 6.12 11.73 30.13
N SER A 575 6.68 10.91 31.03
CA SER A 575 6.03 9.66 31.45
C SER A 575 4.76 9.87 32.28
N LYS A 576 4.61 11.02 32.96
CA LYS A 576 3.36 11.36 33.68
C LYS A 576 2.25 11.87 32.75
N MET A 577 2.58 12.40 31.58
CA MET A 577 1.62 12.85 30.57
C MET A 577 1.00 11.70 29.75
N LEU A 578 1.60 10.51 29.77
CA LEU A 578 1.12 9.32 29.04
C LEU A 578 0.21 8.39 29.88
N ILE A 579 -0.10 8.76 31.14
CA ILE A 579 -0.90 7.95 32.09
C ILE A 579 -2.18 8.69 32.57
N LEU A 580 -2.52 9.83 31.97
CA LEU A 580 -3.83 10.47 32.10
C LEU A 580 -4.40 10.70 30.71
#